data_AF-A0A0G0G6N4-F1
#
_entry.id   AF-A0A0G0G6N4-F1
#
_cell.length_a   1.000
_cell.length_b   1.000
_cell.length_c   1.000
_cell.angle_alpha   90.00
_cell.angle_beta   90.00
_cell.angle_gamma   90.00
#
_symmetry.space_group_name_H-M   'P 1'
#
loop_
_entity.id
_entity.type
_entity.pdbx_description
1 polymer ?
#
loop_
_entity_poly.entity_id
_entity_poly.type
_entity_poly.pdbx_seq_one_letter_code
_entity_poly.pdbx_strand_id
1 'polypeptide(L)'
;MKLAPKVGARVIVEPEWGVAAQIIYRNGLVRSLRFYSLDLNHIASADIAKDKDYAKFFMKKKGYSVIPGETVFKDSWAKTVKSNRTISYGKKYAKKLGYPVIVKPNSQSQGSGVCVAWNEKDSFETKTERFYFE
;
A
#
# COMPACT_ATOMS: atom_id res chain seq x y z
N MET A 1 -18.83 -21.08 4.08
CA MET A 1 -17.95 -22.23 3.74
C MET A 1 -16.61 -21.70 3.22
N LYS A 2 -15.46 -22.20 3.70
CA LYS A 2 -14.13 -21.82 3.16
C LYS A 2 -13.74 -22.78 2.02
N LEU A 3 -13.50 -22.24 0.81
CA LEU A 3 -13.20 -23.04 -0.39
C LEU A 3 -11.72 -23.42 -0.51
N ALA A 4 -10.81 -22.48 -0.26
CA ALA A 4 -9.37 -22.70 -0.48
C ALA A 4 -8.79 -23.91 0.26
N PRO A 5 -9.10 -24.18 1.55
CA PRO A 5 -8.59 -25.36 2.24
C PRO A 5 -9.03 -26.68 1.60
N LYS A 6 -10.20 -26.73 0.96
CA LYS A 6 -10.71 -27.95 0.28
C LYS A 6 -9.84 -28.38 -0.90
N VAL A 7 -9.18 -27.43 -1.55
CA VAL A 7 -8.23 -27.68 -2.65
C VAL A 7 -6.78 -27.57 -2.20
N GLY A 8 -6.54 -27.54 -0.88
CA GLY A 8 -5.20 -27.42 -0.30
C GLY A 8 -4.54 -26.05 -0.50
N ALA A 9 -5.29 -25.03 -0.92
CA ALA A 9 -4.78 -23.67 -1.07
C ALA A 9 -4.96 -22.86 0.22
N ARG A 10 -4.12 -21.83 0.38
CA ARG A 10 -4.27 -20.78 1.40
C ARG A 10 -4.58 -19.45 0.74
N VAL A 11 -5.30 -18.59 1.46
CA VAL A 11 -5.61 -17.23 0.98
C VAL A 11 -5.00 -16.23 1.95
N ILE A 12 -4.26 -15.27 1.42
CA ILE A 12 -3.80 -14.09 2.16
C ILE A 12 -4.61 -12.91 1.65
N VAL A 13 -5.37 -12.28 2.53
CA VAL A 13 -6.13 -11.07 2.23
C VAL A 13 -5.43 -9.89 2.87
N GLU A 14 -5.30 -8.79 2.15
CA GLU A 14 -4.83 -7.53 2.73
C GLU A 14 -5.88 -7.04 3.76
N PRO A 15 -5.47 -6.82 5.02
CA PRO A 15 -6.42 -6.70 6.12
C PRO A 15 -7.12 -5.35 6.24
N GLU A 16 -6.54 -4.26 5.72
CA GLU A 16 -7.08 -2.91 5.87
C GLU A 16 -8.31 -2.68 5.01
N TRP A 17 -8.21 -3.00 3.71
CA TRP A 17 -9.28 -2.71 2.75
C TRP A 17 -10.02 -3.97 2.31
N GLY A 18 -9.38 -5.14 2.41
CA GLY A 18 -9.99 -6.42 2.02
C GLY A 18 -10.20 -6.58 0.51
N VAL A 19 -9.67 -5.66 -0.32
CA VAL A 19 -9.87 -5.64 -1.78
C VAL A 19 -8.74 -6.27 -2.57
N ALA A 20 -7.62 -6.63 -1.92
CA ALA A 20 -6.48 -7.28 -2.53
C ALA A 20 -6.18 -8.61 -1.81
N ALA A 21 -5.99 -9.69 -2.56
CA ALA A 21 -5.68 -10.99 -1.99
C ALA A 21 -4.78 -11.84 -2.91
N GLN A 22 -4.15 -12.86 -2.35
CA GLN A 22 -3.42 -13.90 -3.07
C GLN A 22 -3.89 -15.29 -2.63
N ILE A 23 -4.29 -16.10 -3.59
CA ILE A 23 -4.51 -17.54 -3.42
C ILE A 23 -3.20 -18.24 -3.74
N ILE A 24 -2.73 -19.08 -2.81
CA ILE A 24 -1.46 -19.78 -2.92
C ILE A 24 -1.74 -21.27 -2.85
N TYR A 25 -1.48 -21.95 -3.97
CA TYR A 25 -1.68 -23.39 -4.12
C TYR A 25 -0.48 -24.17 -3.61
N ARG A 26 -0.66 -25.48 -3.38
CA ARG A 26 0.39 -26.38 -2.85
C ARG A 26 1.63 -26.45 -3.75
N ASN A 27 1.44 -26.34 -5.06
CA ASN A 27 2.51 -26.35 -6.06
C ASN A 27 3.26 -25.00 -6.16
N GLY A 28 2.98 -24.04 -5.28
CA GLY A 28 3.59 -22.71 -5.31
C GLY A 28 2.96 -21.73 -6.29
N LEU A 29 1.97 -22.15 -7.09
CA LEU A 29 1.22 -21.24 -7.96
C LEU A 29 0.52 -20.17 -7.12
N VAL A 30 0.67 -18.91 -7.53
CA VAL A 30 -0.01 -17.77 -6.91
C VAL A 30 -0.98 -17.17 -7.92
N ARG A 31 -2.22 -16.96 -7.47
CA ARG A 31 -3.24 -16.22 -8.22
C ARG A 31 -3.67 -15.02 -7.39
N SER A 32 -3.54 -13.83 -7.97
CA SER A 32 -3.95 -12.59 -7.33
C SER A 32 -5.45 -12.33 -7.48
N LEU A 33 -5.99 -11.53 -6.58
CA LEU A 33 -7.33 -10.99 -6.62
C LEU A 33 -7.26 -9.51 -6.34
N ARG A 34 -7.90 -8.70 -7.17
CA ARG A 34 -8.06 -7.26 -6.92
C ARG A 34 -9.48 -6.84 -7.30
N PHE A 35 -10.28 -6.44 -6.31
CA PHE A 35 -11.72 -6.24 -6.48
C PHE A 35 -12.39 -7.46 -7.14
N TYR A 36 -12.91 -7.29 -8.36
CA TYR A 36 -13.56 -8.34 -9.14
C TYR A 36 -12.60 -9.04 -10.12
N SER A 37 -11.37 -8.55 -10.24
CA SER A 37 -10.36 -9.15 -11.12
C SER A 37 -9.78 -10.40 -10.46
N LEU A 38 -10.12 -11.55 -11.03
CA LEU A 38 -9.42 -12.81 -10.81
C LEU A 38 -8.28 -12.91 -11.83
N ASP A 39 -7.08 -13.28 -11.38
CA ASP A 39 -5.87 -13.37 -12.21
C ASP A 39 -5.91 -14.56 -13.20
N LEU A 40 -6.94 -14.61 -14.05
CA LEU A 40 -7.05 -15.49 -15.22
C LEU A 40 -6.11 -15.00 -16.33
N ASN A 41 -6.10 -13.68 -16.55
CA ASN A 41 -5.00 -12.92 -17.14
C ASN A 41 -4.31 -12.16 -16.00
N HIS A 42 -3.01 -11.90 -16.07
CA HIS A 42 -2.20 -11.36 -14.96
C HIS A 42 -2.54 -9.91 -14.51
N ILE A 43 -3.75 -9.43 -14.76
CA ILE A 43 -4.22 -8.08 -14.48
C ILE A 43 -4.28 -7.78 -12.98
N ALA A 44 -4.78 -8.69 -12.15
CA ALA A 44 -4.87 -8.47 -10.71
C ALA A 44 -3.46 -8.39 -10.10
N SER A 45 -2.56 -9.23 -10.58
CA SER A 45 -1.14 -9.18 -10.20
C SER A 45 -0.48 -7.86 -10.62
N ALA A 46 -0.75 -7.38 -11.83
CA ALA A 46 -0.24 -6.09 -12.31
C ALA A 46 -0.78 -4.92 -11.49
N ASP A 47 -2.06 -4.93 -11.13
CA ASP A 47 -2.69 -3.85 -10.34
C ASP A 47 -2.23 -3.83 -8.89
N ILE A 48 -1.96 -5.01 -8.30
CA ILE A 48 -1.31 -5.11 -6.98
C ILE A 48 0.12 -4.57 -7.04
N ALA A 49 0.88 -4.89 -8.09
CA ALA A 49 2.26 -4.44 -8.23
C ALA A 49 2.37 -2.91 -8.43
N LYS A 50 1.38 -2.28 -9.06
CA LYS A 50 1.32 -0.83 -9.25
C LYS A 50 0.97 -0.05 -7.98
N ASP A 51 0.25 -0.68 -7.04
CA ASP A 51 -0.16 -0.05 -5.78
C ASP A 51 0.91 -0.26 -4.72
N LYS A 52 1.50 0.83 -4.22
CA LYS A 52 2.67 0.75 -3.32
C LYS A 52 2.36 0.03 -2.01
N ASP A 53 1.14 0.18 -1.48
CA ASP A 53 0.76 -0.46 -0.22
C ASP A 53 0.53 -1.95 -0.39
N TYR A 54 -0.15 -2.35 -1.46
CA TYR A 54 -0.40 -3.77 -1.71
C TYR A 54 0.88 -4.51 -2.10
N ALA A 55 1.71 -3.92 -2.96
CA ALA A 55 3.02 -4.47 -3.28
C ALA A 55 3.86 -4.68 -2.00
N LYS A 56 3.99 -3.63 -1.18
CA LYS A 56 4.72 -3.67 0.10
C LYS A 56 4.17 -4.73 1.05
N PHE A 57 2.85 -4.82 1.21
CA PHE A 57 2.19 -5.82 2.05
C PHE A 57 2.54 -7.25 1.61
N PHE A 58 2.33 -7.59 0.34
CA PHE A 58 2.59 -8.95 -0.15
C PHE A 58 4.07 -9.30 -0.20
N MET A 59 4.95 -8.34 -0.52
CA MET A 59 6.40 -8.54 -0.41
C MET A 59 6.82 -8.85 1.03
N LYS A 60 6.36 -8.07 2.00
CA LYS A 60 6.63 -8.32 3.43
C LYS A 60 6.09 -9.67 3.88
N LYS A 61 4.87 -10.06 3.45
CA LYS A 61 4.29 -11.38 3.77
C LYS A 61 5.05 -12.55 3.17
N LYS A 62 5.80 -12.34 2.09
CA LYS A 62 6.71 -13.33 1.50
C LYS A 62 8.10 -13.35 2.14
N GLY A 63 8.38 -12.47 3.10
CA GLY A 63 9.67 -12.40 3.79
C GLY A 63 10.70 -11.48 3.15
N TYR A 64 10.31 -10.66 2.17
CA TYR A 64 11.21 -9.65 1.61
C TYR A 64 11.32 -8.45 2.56
N SER A 65 12.52 -7.87 2.64
CA SER A 65 12.75 -6.58 3.28
C SER A 65 12.02 -5.48 2.51
N VAL A 66 11.29 -4.64 3.24
CA VAL A 66 10.57 -3.47 2.68
C VAL A 66 10.90 -2.23 3.50
N ILE A 67 10.96 -1.09 2.83
CA ILE A 67 11.25 0.20 3.47
C ILE A 67 10.11 0.53 4.46
N PRO A 68 10.41 0.91 5.72
CA PRO A 68 9.39 1.36 6.66
C PRO A 68 8.70 2.62 6.12
N GLY A 69 7.43 2.80 6.46
CA GLY A 69 6.68 3.97 6.01
C GLY A 69 5.19 3.73 6.03
N GLU A 70 4.44 4.82 6.01
CA GLU A 70 3.01 4.82 6.28
C GLU A 70 2.27 5.69 5.26
N THR A 71 1.07 5.24 4.90
CA THR A 71 0.16 6.05 4.07
C THR A 71 -0.36 7.22 4.88
N VAL A 72 -0.43 8.38 4.24
CA VAL A 72 -1.06 9.60 4.73
C VAL A 72 -2.04 10.09 3.68
N PHE A 73 -3.16 10.61 4.15
CA PHE A 73 -4.24 11.13 3.34
C PHE A 73 -4.38 12.63 3.54
N LYS A 74 -4.88 13.32 2.51
CA LYS A 74 -5.44 14.66 2.71
C LYS A 74 -6.58 14.58 3.73
N ASP A 75 -6.72 15.59 4.56
CA ASP A 75 -7.67 15.57 5.68
C ASP A 75 -9.13 15.34 5.23
N SER A 76 -9.51 15.90 4.08
CA SER A 76 -10.81 15.65 3.43
C SER A 76 -11.01 14.16 3.10
N TRP A 77 -10.01 13.53 2.50
CA TRP A 77 -10.08 12.12 2.12
C TRP A 77 -9.96 11.19 3.31
N ALA A 78 -9.12 11.52 4.29
CA ALA A 78 -9.00 10.81 5.56
C ALA A 78 -10.38 10.67 6.23
N LYS A 79 -11.18 11.74 6.22
CA LYS A 79 -12.58 11.72 6.69
C LYS A 79 -13.46 10.76 5.88
N THR A 80 -13.37 10.80 4.55
CA THR A 80 -14.14 9.91 3.65
C THR A 80 -13.84 8.45 3.92
N VAL A 81 -12.56 8.08 4.06
CA VAL A 81 -12.14 6.70 4.32
C VAL A 81 -12.08 6.33 5.80
N LYS A 82 -12.54 7.23 6.68
CA LYS A 82 -12.57 7.07 8.15
C LYS A 82 -11.20 6.68 8.73
N SER A 83 -10.13 7.28 8.21
CA SER A 83 -8.76 7.07 8.68
C SER A 83 -8.26 8.26 9.50
N ASN A 84 -7.49 7.97 10.56
CA ASN A 84 -6.79 8.99 11.35
C ASN A 84 -5.42 9.37 10.75
N ARG A 85 -5.04 8.80 9.59
CA ARG A 85 -3.76 9.06 8.91
C ARG A 85 -3.81 10.37 8.11
N THR A 86 -4.10 11.47 8.80
CA THR A 86 -4.16 12.84 8.25
C THR A 86 -2.77 13.44 8.00
N ILE A 87 -2.69 14.63 7.40
CA ILE A 87 -1.42 15.34 7.19
C ILE A 87 -0.67 15.55 8.52
N SER A 88 -1.41 15.94 9.57
CA SER A 88 -0.86 16.14 10.92
C SER A 88 -0.28 14.84 11.50
N TYR A 89 -0.97 13.71 11.30
CA TYR A 89 -0.43 12.40 11.65
C TYR A 89 0.87 12.10 10.89
N GLY A 90 0.90 12.39 9.59
CA GLY A 90 2.08 12.19 8.74
C GLY A 90 3.33 12.90 9.25
N LYS A 91 3.22 14.16 9.64
CA LYS A 91 4.34 14.93 10.22
C LYS A 91 4.87 14.30 11.51
N LYS A 92 3.97 13.83 12.39
CA LYS A 92 4.35 13.12 13.63
C LYS A 92 5.01 11.78 13.32
N TYR A 93 4.53 11.07 12.30
CA TYR A 93 5.10 9.79 11.85
C TYR A 93 6.51 10.00 11.28
N ALA A 94 6.71 10.97 10.38
CA ALA A 94 8.00 11.33 9.81
C ALA A 94 9.05 11.64 10.89
N LYS A 95 8.66 12.39 11.93
CA LYS A 95 9.53 12.67 13.07
C LYS A 95 9.96 11.41 13.83
N LYS A 96 9.08 10.41 13.94
CA LYS A 96 9.40 9.11 14.57
C LYS A 96 10.30 8.26 13.68
N LEU A 97 10.13 8.35 12.35
CA LEU A 97 10.95 7.63 11.38
C LEU A 97 12.39 8.19 11.34
N GLY A 98 12.52 9.50 11.54
CA GLY A 98 13.77 10.23 11.46
C GLY A 98 13.92 10.90 10.10
N TYR A 99 14.26 12.19 10.10
CA TYR A 99 14.52 12.92 8.88
C TYR A 99 15.95 12.65 8.36
N PRO A 100 16.21 12.76 7.03
CA PRO A 100 15.23 13.09 5.99
C PRO A 100 14.30 11.92 5.65
N VAL A 101 13.10 12.24 5.18
CA VAL A 101 12.12 11.27 4.68
C VAL A 101 11.70 11.62 3.26
N ILE A 102 11.29 10.62 2.49
CA ILE A 102 10.72 10.79 1.16
C ILE A 102 9.20 10.88 1.29
N VAL A 103 8.64 11.98 0.80
CA VAL A 103 7.20 12.12 0.62
C VAL A 103 6.86 11.78 -0.83
N LYS A 104 5.98 10.81 -1.05
CA LYS A 104 5.61 10.37 -2.40
C LYS A 104 4.12 10.09 -2.56
N PRO A 105 3.49 10.49 -3.68
CA PRO A 105 2.12 10.08 -3.98
C PRO A 105 2.03 8.56 -4.21
N ASN A 106 0.91 7.95 -3.81
CA ASN A 106 0.67 6.54 -4.11
C ASN A 106 0.58 6.30 -5.61
N SER A 107 -0.11 7.21 -6.31
CA SER A 107 -0.43 7.09 -7.73
C SER A 107 0.08 8.31 -8.48
N GLN A 108 1.23 8.17 -9.12
CA GLN A 108 1.85 9.05 -10.11
C GLN A 108 2.96 8.26 -10.82
N SER A 109 3.56 8.82 -11.88
CA SER A 109 4.68 8.21 -12.60
C SER A 109 5.87 9.17 -12.70
N GLN A 110 7.05 8.62 -13.01
CA GLN A 110 8.26 9.39 -13.33
C GLN A 110 8.70 10.37 -12.22
N GLY A 111 8.47 10.02 -10.95
CA GLY A 111 8.84 10.89 -9.82
C GLY A 111 7.96 12.12 -9.63
N SER A 112 6.88 12.27 -10.40
CA SER A 112 5.95 13.39 -10.24
C SER A 112 5.37 13.43 -8.82
N GLY A 113 5.53 14.57 -8.16
CA GLY A 113 5.08 14.81 -6.78
C GLY A 113 5.92 14.15 -5.69
N VAL A 114 7.08 13.55 -6.03
CA VAL A 114 8.02 13.03 -5.04
C VAL A 114 8.92 14.17 -4.54
N CYS A 115 9.08 14.29 -3.22
CA CYS A 115 10.01 15.24 -2.62
C CYS A 115 10.72 14.65 -1.40
N VAL A 116 11.84 15.27 -1.04
CA VAL A 116 12.55 14.99 0.21
C VAL A 116 12.13 16.04 1.22
N ALA A 117 11.63 15.60 2.36
CA ALA A 117 11.44 16.44 3.53
C ALA A 117 12.64 16.25 4.46
N TRP A 118 13.39 17.32 4.68
CA TRP A 118 14.57 17.39 5.53
C TRP A 118 14.22 17.64 6.99
N ASN A 119 13.06 18.26 7.26
CA ASN A 119 12.62 18.55 8.61
C ASN A 119 11.09 18.81 8.67
N GLU A 120 10.57 19.00 9.88
CA GLU A 120 9.13 19.18 10.16
C GLU A 120 8.52 20.48 9.59
N LYS A 121 9.35 21.50 9.33
CA LYS A 121 8.90 22.79 8.77
C LYS A 121 8.71 22.74 7.26
N ASP A 122 9.28 21.73 6.60
CA ASP A 122 9.14 21.59 5.15
C ASP A 122 7.67 21.36 4.80
N SER A 123 7.17 22.22 3.91
CA SER A 123 5.86 22.04 3.32
C SER A 123 5.96 21.12 2.11
N PHE A 124 4.98 20.27 1.95
CA PHE A 124 4.81 19.43 0.78
C PHE A 124 3.39 19.61 0.28
N GLU A 125 3.27 19.96 -0.99
CA GLU A 125 1.98 20.04 -1.66
C GLU A 125 1.75 18.72 -2.39
N THR A 126 0.71 17.98 -1.98
CA THR A 126 0.36 16.74 -2.66
C THR A 126 -0.87 17.00 -3.52
N LYS A 127 -0.73 16.79 -4.83
CA LYS A 127 -1.88 16.86 -5.75
C LYS A 127 -2.82 15.66 -5.59
N THR A 128 -2.41 14.63 -4.85
CA THR A 128 -3.11 13.36 -4.68
C THR A 128 -3.71 13.20 -3.29
N GLU A 129 -4.86 12.54 -3.19
CA GLU A 129 -5.53 12.29 -1.91
C GLU A 129 -4.79 11.31 -0.97
N ARG A 130 -3.85 10.52 -1.51
CA ARG A 130 -3.09 9.47 -0.80
C ARG A 130 -1.60 9.51 -1.17
N PHE A 131 -0.74 9.58 -0.16
CA PHE A 131 0.71 9.66 -0.30
C PHE A 131 1.41 8.96 0.88
N TYR A 132 2.73 8.90 0.90
CA TYR A 132 3.52 8.19 1.91
C TYR A 132 4.59 9.08 2.50
N PHE A 133 4.99 8.75 3.73
CA PHE A 133 6.28 9.11 4.30
C PHE A 133 7.08 7.83 4.49
N GLU A 134 8.26 7.76 3.87
CA GLU A 134 9.19 6.62 3.87
C GLU A 134 10.64 7.07 4.09
#